data_AF-A0A073IXS3-F1
#
_entry.id   AF-A0A073IXS3-F1
#
_cell.length_a   1.000
_cell.length_b   1.000
_cell.length_c   1.000
_cell.angle_alpha   90.00
_cell.angle_beta   90.00
_cell.angle_gamma   90.00
#
_symmetry.space_group_name_H-M   'P 1'
#
loop_
_entity.id
_entity.type
_entity.pdbx_description
1 polymer ?
#
loop_
_entity_poly.entity_id
_entity_poly.type
_entity_poly.pdbx_seq_one_letter_code
_entity_poly.pdbx_strand_id
1 'polypeptide(L)'
;MLGATQLETSERGPARLRSVMELMNAAYALHPAFGEAELLEVGVDARPAFPDNQPRIRRIGDRIYVNGLFRHGFLLAPALAQMTADLLLDGKIPEVWYEDHRER
;
A
#
# COMPACT_ATOMS: atom_id res chain seq x y z
N MET A 1 10.21 -5.71 -13.04
CA MET A 1 10.00 -5.86 -11.58
C MET A 1 9.25 -7.15 -11.36
N LEU A 2 9.76 -8.01 -10.46
CA LEU A 2 9.13 -9.28 -10.09
C LEU A 2 8.54 -9.12 -8.69
N GLY A 3 7.28 -9.51 -8.51
CA GLY A 3 6.65 -9.39 -7.21
C GLY A 3 5.15 -9.66 -7.25
N ALA A 4 4.46 -9.54 -6.12
CA ALA A 4 5.02 -9.23 -4.80
C ALA A 4 4.41 -10.16 -3.74
N THR A 5 5.17 -10.45 -2.68
CA THR A 5 4.67 -11.25 -1.55
C THR A 5 3.61 -10.50 -0.74
N GLN A 6 2.87 -11.26 0.06
CA GLN A 6 1.97 -10.77 1.09
C GLN A 6 2.33 -11.43 2.41
N LEU A 7 2.71 -10.62 3.39
CA LEU A 7 3.03 -11.05 4.73
C LEU A 7 2.22 -10.18 5.69
N GLU A 8 1.55 -10.80 6.65
CA GLU A 8 0.81 -10.10 7.71
C GLU A 8 1.80 -9.67 8.80
N THR A 9 2.54 -8.60 8.51
CA THR A 9 3.58 -8.05 9.40
C THR A 9 3.76 -6.56 9.14
N SER A 10 4.19 -5.83 10.18
CA SER A 10 4.60 -4.43 10.10
C SER A 10 6.11 -4.25 9.88
N GLU A 11 6.87 -5.35 9.80
CA GLU A 11 8.32 -5.33 9.59
C GLU A 11 8.69 -4.69 8.24
N ARG A 12 9.63 -3.75 8.29
CA ARG A 12 10.25 -3.10 7.11
C ARG A 12 11.74 -3.44 6.99
N GLY A 13 12.13 -4.58 7.58
CA GLY A 13 13.51 -5.05 7.57
C GLY A 13 13.94 -5.66 6.24
N PRO A 14 15.13 -6.25 6.18
CA PRO A 14 15.63 -6.94 4.98
C PRO A 14 14.69 -8.05 4.51
N ALA A 15 14.78 -8.39 3.23
CA ALA A 15 13.98 -9.46 2.65
C ALA A 15 14.29 -10.82 3.30
N ARG A 16 13.24 -11.59 3.60
CA ARG A 16 13.39 -12.96 4.09
C ARG A 16 13.82 -13.86 2.93
N LEU A 17 14.82 -14.71 3.16
CA LEU A 17 15.32 -15.67 2.17
C LEU A 17 14.18 -16.47 1.51
N ARG A 18 13.22 -16.94 2.31
CA ARG A 18 12.02 -17.64 1.83
C ARG A 18 11.25 -16.82 0.78
N SER A 19 10.95 -15.56 1.06
CA SER A 19 10.18 -14.70 0.16
C SER A 19 10.92 -14.43 -1.16
N VAL A 20 12.24 -14.27 -1.11
CA VAL A 20 13.06 -14.12 -2.32
C VAL A 20 13.02 -15.40 -3.14
N MET A 21 13.28 -16.56 -2.53
CA MET A 21 13.23 -17.85 -3.23
C MET A 21 11.86 -18.14 -3.83
N GLU A 22 10.76 -17.84 -3.13
CA GLU A 22 9.39 -18.00 -3.64
C GLU A 22 9.18 -17.20 -4.94
N LEU A 23 9.58 -15.92 -4.98
CA LEU A 23 9.44 -15.10 -6.18
C LEU A 23 10.34 -15.59 -7.32
N MET A 24 11.61 -15.88 -7.06
CA MET A 24 12.55 -16.29 -8.10
C MET A 24 12.18 -17.66 -8.69
N ASN A 25 11.77 -18.60 -7.84
CA ASN A 25 11.29 -19.90 -8.31
C ASN A 25 10.00 -19.76 -9.14
N ALA A 26 9.11 -18.84 -8.77
CA ALA A 26 7.92 -18.56 -9.58
C ALA A 26 8.30 -18.00 -10.96
N ALA A 27 9.27 -17.08 -11.04
CA ALA A 27 9.77 -16.59 -12.32
C ALA A 27 10.40 -17.70 -13.16
N TYR A 28 11.29 -18.51 -12.56
CA TYR A 28 11.93 -19.63 -13.25
C TYR A 28 10.91 -20.67 -13.74
N ALA A 29 9.88 -20.96 -12.95
CA ALA A 29 8.80 -21.86 -13.33
C ALA A 29 7.96 -21.33 -14.51
N LEU A 30 7.81 -20.00 -14.64
CA LEU A 30 7.17 -19.39 -15.82
C LEU A 30 8.05 -19.52 -17.07
N HIS A 31 9.36 -19.29 -16.93
CA HIS A 31 10.31 -19.44 -18.03
C HIS A 31 11.76 -19.64 -17.55
N PRO A 32 12.46 -20.72 -17.95
CA PRO A 32 13.83 -20.99 -17.49
C PRO A 32 14.85 -19.90 -17.79
N ALA A 33 14.66 -19.12 -18.86
CA ALA A 33 15.56 -18.00 -19.19
C ALA A 33 15.66 -16.92 -18.09
N PHE A 34 14.71 -16.87 -17.15
CA PHE A 34 14.85 -16.00 -15.97
C PHE A 34 15.99 -16.43 -15.03
N GLY A 35 16.51 -17.65 -15.14
CA GLY A 35 17.67 -18.11 -14.37
C GLY A 35 18.98 -17.40 -14.75
N GLU A 36 19.04 -16.79 -15.94
CA GLU A 36 20.20 -16.01 -16.42
C GLU A 36 20.08 -14.51 -16.08
N ALA A 37 19.01 -14.09 -15.42
CA ALA A 37 18.77 -12.68 -15.11
C ALA A 37 19.65 -12.18 -13.95
N GLU A 38 20.13 -10.94 -14.05
CA GLU A 38 20.86 -10.28 -12.97
C GLU A 38 19.91 -9.70 -11.92
N LEU A 39 20.23 -9.93 -10.64
CA LEU A 39 19.50 -9.35 -9.51
C LEU A 39 20.03 -7.94 -9.22
N LEU A 40 19.31 -6.92 -9.70
CA LEU A 40 19.72 -5.53 -9.53
C LEU A 40 19.37 -4.98 -8.13
N GLU A 41 18.18 -5.30 -7.62
CA GLU A 41 17.68 -4.78 -6.34
C GLU A 41 16.65 -5.73 -5.72
N VAL A 42 16.60 -5.76 -4.39
CA VAL A 42 15.51 -6.37 -3.61
C VAL A 42 14.94 -5.34 -2.65
N GLY A 43 13.73 -4.86 -2.95
CA GLY A 43 12.98 -3.93 -2.10
C GLY A 43 12.01 -4.64 -1.15
N VAL A 44 11.88 -4.12 0.06
CA VAL A 44 10.88 -4.54 1.05
C VAL A 44 10.21 -3.32 1.62
N ASP A 45 8.88 -3.36 1.73
CA ASP A 45 8.15 -2.35 2.48
C ASP A 45 6.80 -2.88 3.00
N ALA A 46 6.27 -2.21 4.02
CA ALA A 46 4.95 -2.48 4.57
C ALA A 46 3.91 -1.55 3.94
N ARG A 47 2.90 -2.14 3.29
CA ARG A 47 1.80 -1.40 2.67
C ARG A 47 0.91 -0.80 3.76
N PRO A 48 0.59 0.50 3.71
CA PRO A 48 -0.35 1.08 4.65
C PRO A 48 -1.76 0.56 4.38
N ALA A 49 -2.34 -0.16 5.33
CA ALA A 49 -3.68 -0.72 5.23
C ALA A 49 -4.41 -0.65 6.59
N PHE A 50 -5.73 -0.53 6.53
CA PHE A 50 -6.61 -0.83 7.65
C PHE A 50 -7.05 -2.30 7.58
N PRO A 51 -7.65 -2.89 8.63
CA PRO A 51 -8.07 -4.29 8.63
C PRO A 51 -9.04 -4.67 7.51
N ASP A 52 -9.80 -3.71 6.98
CA ASP A 52 -10.73 -3.88 5.87
C ASP A 52 -10.09 -3.60 4.49
N ASN A 53 -8.81 -3.20 4.44
CA ASN A 53 -8.07 -2.79 3.24
C ASN A 53 -8.69 -1.60 2.47
N GLN A 54 -9.59 -0.84 3.09
CA GLN A 54 -10.22 0.31 2.47
C GLN A 54 -9.47 1.60 2.81
N PRO A 55 -9.25 2.52 1.83
CA PRO A 55 -8.63 3.81 2.11
C PRO A 55 -9.58 4.70 2.89
N ARG A 56 -9.04 5.61 3.70
CA ARG A 56 -9.83 6.54 4.52
C ARG A 56 -9.25 7.94 4.48
N ILE A 57 -10.12 8.92 4.31
CA ILE A 57 -9.86 10.32 4.64
C ILE A 57 -10.61 10.62 5.94
N ARG A 58 -9.89 11.08 6.96
CA ARG A 58 -10.46 11.42 8.28
C ARG A 58 -9.95 12.77 8.75
N ARG A 59 -10.78 13.51 9.50
CA ARG A 59 -10.36 14.74 10.20
C ARG A 59 -10.41 14.53 11.70
N ILE A 60 -9.32 14.87 12.37
CA ILE A 60 -9.20 14.84 13.83
C ILE A 60 -8.72 16.24 14.25
N GLY A 61 -9.64 17.02 14.82
CA GLY A 61 -9.38 18.43 15.14
C GLY A 61 -9.07 19.25 13.89
N ASP A 62 -7.88 19.86 13.87
CA ASP A 62 -7.34 20.67 12.77
C ASP A 62 -6.55 19.86 11.74
N ARG A 63 -6.42 18.53 11.90
CA ARG A 63 -5.61 17.67 11.03
C ARG A 63 -6.45 16.75 10.17
N ILE A 64 -6.10 16.67 8.89
CA ILE A 64 -6.63 15.67 7.95
C ILE A 64 -5.60 14.55 7.80
N TYR A 65 -6.06 13.30 7.90
CA TYR A 65 -5.25 12.11 7.64
C TYR A 65 -5.81 11.39 6.43
N VAL A 66 -4.91 10.97 5.54
CA VAL A 66 -5.22 10.21 4.33
C VAL A 66 -4.35 8.97 4.36
N ASN A 67 -4.96 7.78 4.46
CA ASN A 67 -4.19 6.54 4.60
C ASN A 67 -4.99 5.29 4.18
N GLY A 68 -4.35 4.12 4.20
CA GLY A 68 -5.01 2.82 4.00
C GLY A 68 -5.14 2.38 2.55
N LEU A 69 -4.30 2.88 1.65
CA LEU A 69 -4.41 2.63 0.20
C LEU A 69 -4.00 1.20 -0.21
N PHE A 70 -3.41 0.41 0.70
CA PHE A 70 -2.98 -0.97 0.49
C PHE A 70 -2.24 -1.18 -0.85
N ARG A 71 -2.82 -1.94 -1.80
CA ARG A 71 -2.26 -2.24 -3.12
C ARG A 71 -2.60 -1.22 -4.20
N HIS A 72 -3.37 -0.20 -3.85
CA HIS A 72 -3.93 0.77 -4.79
C HIS A 72 -3.37 2.18 -4.60
N GLY A 73 -2.25 2.32 -3.86
CA GLY A 73 -1.59 3.59 -3.59
C GLY A 73 -1.32 4.43 -4.84
N PHE A 74 -0.74 3.82 -5.88
CA PHE A 74 -0.44 4.53 -7.12
C PHE A 74 -1.72 4.91 -7.89
N LEU A 75 -2.65 3.97 -8.02
CA LEU A 75 -3.89 4.16 -8.79
C LEU A 75 -4.79 5.23 -8.18
N LEU A 76 -4.96 5.19 -6.86
CA LEU A 76 -5.94 6.03 -6.16
C LEU A 76 -5.34 7.35 -5.65
N ALA A 77 -4.01 7.50 -5.62
CA ALA A 77 -3.37 8.72 -5.10
C ALA A 77 -3.91 10.02 -5.72
N PRO A 78 -4.08 10.16 -7.06
CA PRO A 78 -4.59 11.40 -7.65
C PRO A 78 -6.03 11.72 -7.19
N ALA A 79 -6.89 10.70 -7.12
CA ALA A 79 -8.28 10.87 -6.71
C ALA A 79 -8.38 11.26 -5.23
N LEU A 80 -7.64 10.59 -4.34
CA LEU A 80 -7.61 10.95 -2.91
C LEU A 80 -6.99 12.32 -2.66
N ALA A 81 -5.97 12.71 -3.43
CA ALA A 81 -5.39 14.05 -3.35
C ALA A 81 -6.44 15.13 -3.70
N GLN A 82 -7.21 14.94 -4.79
CA GLN A 82 -8.27 15.85 -5.17
C GLN A 82 -9.36 15.93 -4.09
N MET A 83 -9.86 14.79 -3.61
CA MET A 83 -10.89 14.78 -2.55
C MET A 83 -10.41 15.45 -1.26
N THR A 84 -9.13 15.28 -0.93
CA THR A 84 -8.53 15.92 0.25
C THR A 84 -8.41 17.43 0.08
N ALA A 85 -8.03 17.89 -1.12
CA ALA A 85 -8.00 19.32 -1.44
C ALA A 85 -9.40 19.94 -1.41
N ASP A 86 -10.40 19.27 -1.99
CA ASP A 86 -11.80 19.68 -1.99
C ASP A 86 -12.36 19.78 -0.55
N LEU A 87 -12.02 18.83 0.32
CA LEU A 87 -12.37 18.91 1.74
C LEU A 87 -11.71 20.10 2.43
N LEU A 88 -10.42 20.34 2.15
CA LEU A 88 -9.64 21.39 2.81
C LEU A 88 -10.07 22.80 2.39
N LEU A 89 -10.34 22.99 1.10
CA LEU A 89 -10.60 24.30 0.50
C LEU A 89 -12.09 24.64 0.48
N ASP A 90 -12.94 23.66 0.16
CA ASP A 90 -14.38 23.87 -0.08
C ASP A 90 -15.27 23.23 0.99
N GLY A 91 -14.70 22.45 1.92
CA GLY A 91 -15.47 21.72 2.93
C GLY A 91 -16.31 20.56 2.37
N LYS A 92 -16.04 20.09 1.15
CA LYS A 92 -16.76 18.97 0.53
C LYS A 92 -16.40 17.66 1.22
N ILE A 93 -17.41 16.91 1.66
CA ILE A 93 -17.21 15.62 2.31
C ILE A 93 -16.80 14.58 1.26
N PRO A 94 -15.62 13.94 1.40
CA PRO A 94 -15.16 12.89 0.47
C PRO A 94 -16.06 11.65 0.47
N GLU A 95 -16.04 10.90 -0.62
CA GLU A 95 -16.74 9.62 -0.72
C GLU A 95 -16.16 8.56 0.25
N VAL A 96 -14.83 8.56 0.41
CA VAL A 96 -14.08 7.70 1.34
C VAL A 96 -13.94 8.32 2.73
N TRP A 97 -14.94 9.12 3.12
CA TRP A 97 -15.01 9.72 4.45
C TRP A 97 -15.27 8.66 5.50
N TYR A 98 -14.43 8.66 6.54
CA TYR A 98 -14.62 7.82 7.71
C TYR A 98 -14.82 8.70 8.93
N GLU A 99 -16.04 8.72 9.45
CA GLU A 99 -16.31 9.32 10.75
C GLU A 99 -15.67 8.44 11.83
N ASP A 100 -14.66 8.99 12.48
CA ASP A 100 -14.05 8.40 13.65
C ASP A 100 -15.02 8.57 14.83
N HIS A 101 -15.99 7.66 14.93
CA HIS A 101 -16.73 7.43 16.16
C HIS A 101 -15.80 6.74 17.14
N ARG A 102 -14.82 7.48 17.70
CA ARG A 102 -13.95 6.94 18.74
C ARG A 102 -14.86 6.31 19.80
N GLU A 103 -14.84 4.98 19.89
CA GLU A 103 -15.26 4.31 21.10
C GLU A 103 -14.42 4.92 22.22
N ARG A 104 -15.14 5.55 23.15
CA ARG A 104 -14.57 6.18 24.34
C ARG A 104 -13.85 5.17 25.21
#